data_AF-A0A4W6BKI9-F1
#
_entry.id   AF-A0A4W6BKI9-F1
#
_cell.length_a   1.000
_cell.length_b   1.000
_cell.length_c   1.000
_cell.angle_alpha   90.00
_cell.angle_beta   90.00
_cell.angle_gamma   90.00
#
_symmetry.space_group_name_H-M   'P 1'
#
loop_
_entity.id
_entity.type
_entity.pdbx_description
1 polymer ?
#
loop_
_entity_poly.entity_id
_entity_poly.type
_entity_poly.pdbx_seq_one_letter_code
_entity_poly.pdbx_strand_id
1 'polypeptide(L)'
;MNQQVAVESGENLPATLTAQQSAALLLLVRNLADSLHKHQLKDCQGSEPKNCTEAEVPKNGGLACVTVANKRYCKPMCNYGYDFNFLRRSRLFEECSEQTGHKWVTQYVGGNKLAMCNEASSQISGAKSAYFPKDQDCLTTKSNSDLQNSTLEILTRELQSQGIQGDPQYHCLVCG
;
A
#
# COMPACT_ATOMS: atom_id res chain seq x y z
N MET A 1 20.12 16.15 -6.76
CA MET A 1 19.80 15.84 -8.17
C MET A 1 18.55 14.98 -8.15
N ASN A 2 17.38 15.57 -8.41
CA ASN A 2 16.11 14.84 -8.44
C ASN A 2 15.91 14.26 -9.84
N GLN A 3 15.91 12.94 -9.96
CA GLN A 3 15.40 12.27 -11.15
C GLN A 3 13.89 12.16 -11.02
N GLN A 4 13.19 13.05 -11.71
CA GLN A 4 11.75 13.00 -11.88
C GLN A 4 11.47 11.91 -12.93
N VAL A 5 10.93 10.76 -12.50
CA VAL A 5 10.51 9.71 -13.43
C VAL A 5 9.16 10.13 -14.01
N ALA A 6 9.18 10.85 -15.12
CA ALA A 6 7.99 11.10 -15.91
C ALA A 6 7.56 9.80 -16.58
N VAL A 7 6.39 9.27 -16.21
CA VAL A 7 5.76 8.18 -16.96
C VAL A 7 4.97 8.84 -18.09
N GLU A 8 5.61 9.02 -19.24
CA GLU A 8 4.91 9.37 -20.46
C GLU A 8 4.05 8.18 -20.93
N SER A 9 2.77 8.44 -21.22
CA SER A 9 1.88 7.43 -21.79
C SER A 9 2.37 7.06 -23.19
N GLY A 10 2.45 5.75 -23.46
CA GLY A 10 2.95 5.19 -24.72
C GLY A 10 2.00 5.46 -25.89
N GLU A 11 1.92 6.69 -26.34
CA GLU A 11 1.02 7.14 -27.42
C GLU A 11 1.69 7.07 -28.80
N ASN A 12 2.59 6.10 -29.01
CA ASN A 12 3.20 5.81 -30.31
C ASN A 12 3.49 4.30 -30.47
N LEU A 13 2.44 3.47 -30.37
CA LEU A 13 2.54 2.10 -30.88
C LEU A 13 2.65 2.15 -32.41
N PRO A 14 3.62 1.47 -33.04
CA PRO A 14 3.76 1.47 -34.50
C PRO A 14 2.45 1.05 -35.16
N ALA A 15 2.03 1.78 -36.19
CA ALA A 15 0.74 1.62 -36.88
C ALA A 15 0.55 0.26 -37.60
N THR A 16 1.40 -0.74 -37.36
CA THR A 16 1.45 -2.01 -38.10
C THR A 16 1.77 -3.22 -37.20
N LEU A 17 1.12 -3.34 -36.04
CA LEU A 17 1.13 -4.59 -35.27
C LEU A 17 0.04 -5.55 -35.78
N THR A 18 0.40 -6.80 -36.07
CA THR A 18 -0.60 -7.85 -36.30
C THR A 18 -1.29 -8.21 -34.98
N ALA A 19 -2.47 -8.86 -35.06
CA ALA A 19 -3.18 -9.32 -33.87
C ALA A 19 -2.30 -10.23 -32.96
N GLN A 20 -1.48 -11.09 -33.56
CA GLN A 20 -0.56 -11.96 -32.84
C GLN A 20 0.57 -11.16 -32.15
N GLN A 21 1.13 -10.16 -32.83
CA GLN A 21 2.18 -9.32 -32.25
C GLN A 21 1.66 -8.46 -31.09
N SER A 22 0.45 -7.89 -31.23
CA SER A 22 -0.23 -7.18 -30.14
C SER A 22 -0.46 -8.07 -28.92
N ALA A 23 -0.95 -9.30 -29.13
CA ALA A 23 -1.15 -10.26 -28.05
C ALA A 23 0.17 -10.64 -27.36
N ALA A 24 1.23 -10.88 -28.13
CA ALA A 24 2.55 -11.19 -27.58
C ALA A 24 3.12 -10.03 -26.75
N LEU A 25 2.97 -8.79 -27.22
CA LEU A 25 3.40 -7.60 -26.49
C LEU A 25 2.60 -7.41 -25.19
N LEU A 26 1.28 -7.58 -25.23
CA LEU A 26 0.42 -7.52 -24.04
C LEU A 26 0.83 -8.55 -23.00
N LEU A 27 1.14 -9.79 -23.43
CA LEU A 27 1.64 -10.84 -22.53
C LEU A 27 2.98 -10.46 -21.90
N LEU A 28 3.90 -9.88 -22.67
CA LEU A 28 5.20 -9.43 -22.17
C LEU A 28 5.05 -8.32 -21.13
N VAL A 29 4.23 -7.30 -21.42
CA VAL A 29 3.97 -6.19 -20.49
C VAL A 29 3.30 -6.69 -19.22
N ARG A 30 2.32 -7.60 -19.32
CA ARG A 30 1.68 -8.22 -18.16
C ARG A 30 2.68 -8.97 -17.28
N ASN A 31 3.52 -9.82 -17.88
CA ASN A 31 4.51 -10.60 -17.13
C ASN A 31 5.56 -9.70 -16.45
N LEU A 32 5.96 -8.61 -17.11
CA LEU A 32 6.85 -7.61 -16.52
C LEU A 32 6.16 -6.90 -15.33
N ALA A 33 4.91 -6.45 -15.52
CA ALA A 33 4.12 -5.83 -14.45
C ALA A 33 3.97 -6.77 -13.25
N ASP A 34 3.64 -8.04 -13.47
CA ASP A 34 3.54 -9.07 -12.41
C ASP A 34 4.87 -9.26 -11.67
N SER A 35 6.00 -9.24 -12.39
CA SER A 35 7.33 -9.40 -11.80
C SER A 35 7.74 -8.19 -10.97
N LEU A 36 7.49 -6.98 -11.48
CA LEU A 36 7.72 -5.73 -10.76
C LEU A 36 6.81 -5.63 -9.52
N HIS A 37 5.55 -6.04 -9.65
CA HIS A 37 4.62 -6.12 -8.54
C HIS A 37 5.14 -7.07 -7.44
N LYS A 38 5.56 -8.28 -7.78
CA LYS A 38 6.15 -9.22 -6.80
C LYS A 38 7.43 -8.68 -6.15
N HIS A 39 8.23 -7.91 -6.89
CA HIS A 39 9.42 -7.28 -6.34
C HIS A 39 9.05 -6.22 -5.30
N GLN A 40 8.14 -5.31 -5.63
CA GLN A 40 7.78 -4.22 -4.71
C GLN A 40 7.12 -4.71 -3.42
N LEU A 41 6.42 -5.86 -3.42
CA LEU A 41 5.85 -6.43 -2.21
C LEU A 41 6.91 -6.82 -1.17
N LYS A 42 8.18 -6.91 -1.59
CA LYS A 42 9.31 -7.18 -0.71
C LYS A 42 9.88 -5.93 -0.04
N ASP A 43 9.42 -4.73 -0.41
CA ASP A 43 9.97 -3.48 0.14
C ASP A 43 9.72 -3.33 1.65
N CYS A 44 8.74 -4.06 2.18
CA CYS A 44 8.46 -4.14 3.62
C CYS A 44 9.10 -5.36 4.31
N GLN A 45 9.73 -6.27 3.56
CA GLN A 45 10.31 -7.49 4.12
C GLN A 45 11.53 -7.19 5.00
N GLY A 46 11.70 -8.01 6.03
CA GLY A 46 12.84 -7.90 6.96
C GLY A 46 12.69 -6.79 8.00
N SER A 47 11.56 -6.08 8.04
CA SER A 47 11.24 -5.15 9.13
C SER A 47 11.04 -5.89 10.45
N GLU A 48 11.47 -5.28 11.56
CA GLU A 48 11.18 -5.82 12.87
C GLU A 48 9.69 -5.63 13.28
N PRO A 49 9.11 -6.56 14.06
CA PRO A 49 9.71 -7.82 14.48
C PRO A 49 9.64 -8.87 13.35
N LYS A 50 10.74 -9.59 13.10
CA LYS A 50 10.86 -10.60 12.02
C LYS A 50 9.83 -11.73 12.07
N ASN A 51 9.20 -11.94 13.21
CA ASN A 51 8.24 -13.01 13.44
C ASN A 51 6.82 -12.66 12.97
N CYS A 52 6.55 -11.40 12.61
CA CYS A 52 5.28 -11.02 12.03
C CYS A 52 5.11 -11.64 10.64
N THR A 53 3.94 -12.24 10.40
CA THR A 53 3.60 -12.69 9.05
C THR A 53 3.48 -11.50 8.10
N GLU A 54 3.89 -11.66 6.85
CA GLU A 54 3.74 -10.58 5.86
C GLU A 54 2.26 -10.26 5.66
N ALA A 55 1.91 -8.98 5.75
CA ALA A 55 0.54 -8.52 5.57
C ALA A 55 0.13 -8.61 4.09
N GLU A 56 -1.11 -9.02 3.83
CA GLU A 56 -1.66 -8.94 2.48
C GLU A 56 -1.99 -7.48 2.17
N VAL A 57 -1.41 -6.99 1.07
CA VAL A 57 -1.69 -5.66 0.55
C VAL A 57 -3.08 -5.66 -0.09
N PRO A 58 -3.97 -4.71 0.25
CA PRO A 58 -5.30 -4.66 -0.33
C PRO A 58 -5.22 -4.36 -1.83
N LYS A 59 -5.92 -5.17 -2.64
CA LYS A 59 -6.15 -4.86 -4.05
C LYS A 59 -6.81 -3.49 -4.19
N ASN A 60 -6.44 -2.73 -5.22
CA ASN A 60 -6.93 -1.36 -5.44
C ASN A 60 -6.63 -0.42 -4.27
N GLY A 61 -5.43 -0.58 -3.71
CA GLY A 61 -5.00 0.15 -2.55
C GLY A 61 -3.52 -0.06 -2.26
N GLY A 62 -3.15 0.20 -1.02
CA GLY A 62 -1.80 0.05 -0.53
C GLY A 62 -1.72 -0.18 0.96
N LEU A 63 -0.51 -0.45 1.42
CA LEU A 63 -0.19 -0.63 2.82
C LEU A 63 1.03 0.22 3.17
N ALA A 64 0.82 1.24 3.99
CA ALA A 64 1.88 2.05 4.57
C ALA A 64 2.26 1.44 5.92
N CYS A 65 3.53 1.13 6.13
CA CYS A 65 3.97 0.48 7.36
C CYS A 65 5.19 1.15 7.97
N VAL A 66 5.28 1.08 9.30
CA VAL A 66 6.38 1.59 10.11
C VAL A 66 6.58 0.72 11.34
N THR A 67 7.82 0.61 11.80
CA THR A 67 8.17 -0.08 13.04
C THR A 67 8.48 0.96 14.11
N VAL A 68 7.84 0.86 15.27
CA VAL A 68 8.09 1.72 16.43
C VAL A 68 8.25 0.84 17.66
N ALA A 69 9.33 1.01 18.42
CA ALA A 69 9.59 0.25 19.65
C ALA A 69 9.43 -1.29 19.47
N ASN A 70 10.00 -1.85 18.39
CA ASN A 70 9.92 -3.28 18.02
C ASN A 70 8.49 -3.80 17.77
N LYS A 71 7.56 -2.91 17.46
CA LYS A 71 6.20 -3.23 17.04
C LYS A 71 5.99 -2.78 15.61
N ARG A 72 5.37 -3.63 14.80
CA ARG A 72 5.04 -3.29 13.42
C ARG A 72 3.64 -2.72 13.35
N TYR A 73 3.51 -1.57 12.71
CA TYR A 73 2.25 -0.91 12.44
C TYR A 73 2.04 -0.79 10.94
N CYS A 74 0.89 -1.23 10.45
CA CYS A 74 0.54 -1.14 9.05
C CYS A 74 -0.84 -0.51 8.87
N LYS A 75 -0.90 0.55 8.09
CA LYS A 75 -2.10 1.29 7.70
C LYS A 75 -2.53 0.89 6.30
N PRO A 76 -3.67 0.19 6.16
CA PRO A 76 -4.26 -0.08 4.87
C PRO A 76 -4.91 1.18 4.32
N MET A 77 -4.72 1.42 3.02
CA MET A 77 -5.25 2.56 2.31
C MET A 77 -5.97 2.10 1.04
N CYS A 78 -7.14 2.68 0.74
CA CYS A 78 -7.86 2.40 -0.51
C CYS A 78 -7.63 3.52 -1.53
N ASN A 79 -7.53 3.15 -2.81
CA ASN A 79 -7.48 4.12 -3.90
C ASN A 79 -8.81 4.90 -3.98
N TYR A 80 -8.76 6.09 -4.58
CA TYR A 80 -9.98 6.81 -4.91
C TYR A 80 -10.93 5.96 -5.76
N GLY A 81 -12.24 6.05 -5.50
CA GLY A 81 -13.25 5.19 -6.13
C GLY A 81 -13.44 3.83 -5.44
N TYR A 82 -12.70 3.56 -4.37
CA TYR A 82 -12.84 2.36 -3.55
C TYR A 82 -13.03 2.72 -2.07
N ASP A 83 -13.88 1.95 -1.39
CA ASP A 83 -14.11 2.05 0.05
C ASP A 83 -13.79 0.73 0.77
N PHE A 84 -13.54 0.82 2.08
CA PHE A 84 -13.33 -0.34 2.92
C PHE A 84 -14.61 -1.16 3.02
N ASN A 85 -14.47 -2.49 2.98
CA ASN A 85 -15.60 -3.41 3.18
C ASN A 85 -16.24 -3.29 4.58
N PHE A 86 -15.54 -2.72 5.56
CA PHE A 86 -16.02 -2.54 6.93
C PHE A 86 -15.68 -1.14 7.46
N LEU A 87 -16.49 -0.66 8.41
CA LEU A 87 -16.25 0.59 9.12
C LEU A 87 -14.96 0.51 9.94
N ARG A 88 -14.07 1.48 9.74
CA ARG A 88 -12.76 1.56 10.38
C ARG A 88 -12.30 2.99 10.66
N ARG A 89 -13.21 3.95 10.79
CA ARG A 89 -12.91 5.36 11.05
C ARG A 89 -11.99 5.60 12.26
N SER A 90 -12.12 4.79 13.30
CA SER A 90 -11.29 4.84 14.51
C SER A 90 -10.10 3.88 14.48
N ARG A 91 -10.08 2.92 13.55
CA ARG A 91 -9.06 1.88 13.41
C ARG A 91 -8.14 2.20 12.23
N LEU A 92 -7.24 3.14 12.49
CA LEU A 92 -6.38 3.77 11.49
C LEU A 92 -5.28 2.83 10.96
N PHE A 93 -4.77 1.95 11.82
CA PHE A 93 -3.70 1.02 11.51
C PHE A 93 -3.89 -0.29 12.28
N GLU A 94 -3.15 -1.32 11.87
CA GLU A 94 -3.07 -2.62 12.52
C GLU A 94 -1.69 -2.81 13.16
N GLU A 95 -1.63 -3.47 14.31
CA GLU A 95 -0.40 -3.82 15.02
C GLU A 95 -0.05 -5.31 14.83
N CYS A 96 1.24 -5.59 14.69
CA CYS A 96 1.82 -6.90 14.94
C CYS A 96 3.04 -6.76 15.85
N SER A 97 3.03 -7.47 16.97
CA SER A 97 4.07 -7.41 17.99
C SER A 97 4.10 -8.69 18.84
N GLU A 98 5.04 -8.78 19.77
CA GLU A 98 5.05 -9.84 20.78
C GLU A 98 3.74 -9.89 21.59
N GLN A 99 3.16 -8.73 21.89
CA GLN A 99 1.89 -8.62 22.65
C GLN A 99 0.70 -9.22 21.89
N THR A 100 0.75 -9.21 20.55
CA THR A 100 -0.27 -9.81 19.69
C THR A 100 0.06 -11.26 19.33
N GLY A 101 1.10 -11.85 19.94
CA GLY A 101 1.60 -13.18 19.60
C GLY A 101 2.15 -13.25 18.17
N HIS A 102 2.72 -12.15 17.67
CA HIS A 102 3.20 -11.97 16.29
C HIS A 102 2.13 -12.19 15.22
N LYS A 103 0.86 -11.94 15.56
CA LYS A 103 -0.26 -11.94 14.63
C LYS A 103 -0.77 -10.52 14.45
N TRP A 104 -1.20 -10.20 13.24
CA TRP A 104 -1.89 -8.94 13.00
C TRP A 104 -3.17 -8.87 13.82
N VAL A 105 -3.36 -7.79 14.57
CA VAL A 105 -4.71 -7.43 15.00
C VAL A 105 -5.45 -7.07 13.72
N THR A 106 -6.43 -7.87 13.30
CA THR A 106 -7.24 -7.58 12.10
C THR A 106 -8.71 -7.90 12.39
N GLN A 107 -9.63 -7.27 11.66
CA GLN A 107 -11.06 -7.64 11.71
C GLN A 107 -11.36 -8.89 10.87
N TYR A 108 -10.41 -9.32 10.04
CA TYR A 108 -10.56 -10.48 9.17
C TYR A 108 -10.11 -11.73 9.91
N VAL A 109 -10.96 -12.76 9.93
CA VAL A 109 -10.68 -14.00 10.64
C VAL A 109 -9.44 -14.69 10.06
N GLY A 110 -8.49 -15.03 10.94
CA GLY A 110 -7.48 -16.06 10.69
C GLY A 110 -6.39 -15.75 9.67
N GLY A 111 -6.13 -14.49 9.31
CA GLY A 111 -5.19 -14.20 8.22
C GLY A 111 -4.39 -12.92 8.36
N ASN A 112 -3.59 -12.66 7.32
CA ASN A 112 -2.70 -11.51 7.21
C ASN A 112 -3.38 -10.36 6.45
N LYS A 113 -4.66 -10.53 6.11
CA LYS A 113 -5.47 -9.54 5.41
C LYS A 113 -5.88 -8.43 6.36
N LEU A 114 -5.46 -7.22 6.05
CA LEU A 114 -5.72 -6.04 6.89
C LEU A 114 -6.88 -5.19 6.38
N ALA A 115 -7.22 -5.31 5.10
CA ALA A 115 -8.33 -4.59 4.47
C ALA A 115 -8.79 -5.23 3.17
N MET A 116 -10.00 -4.86 2.75
CA MET A 116 -10.52 -5.05 1.40
C MET A 116 -11.07 -3.73 0.89
N CYS A 117 -10.62 -3.30 -0.28
CA CYS A 117 -11.08 -2.11 -0.97
C CYS A 117 -12.03 -2.53 -2.09
N ASN A 118 -13.31 -2.19 -1.95
CA ASN A 118 -14.35 -2.50 -2.92
C ASN A 118 -14.72 -1.23 -3.68
N GLU A 119 -15.11 -1.36 -4.95
CA GLU A 119 -15.62 -0.23 -5.72
C GLU A 119 -16.79 0.44 -4.99
N ALA A 120 -16.74 1.76 -4.87
CA ALA A 120 -17.75 2.54 -4.18
C ALA A 120 -17.81 3.96 -4.75
N SER A 121 -19.02 4.47 -4.92
CA SER A 121 -19.24 5.86 -5.35
C SER A 121 -18.89 6.89 -4.27
N SER A 122 -18.74 6.46 -3.01
CA SER A 122 -18.39 7.31 -1.88
C SER A 122 -17.48 6.58 -0.89
N GLN A 123 -16.53 7.31 -0.30
CA GLN A 123 -15.56 6.81 0.67
C GLN A 123 -15.95 7.24 2.08
N ILE A 124 -16.66 6.40 2.80
CA ILE A 124 -17.24 6.76 4.11
C ILE A 124 -16.79 5.84 5.24
N SER A 125 -16.24 4.67 4.92
CA SER A 125 -15.99 3.61 5.92
C SER A 125 -14.70 3.85 6.71
N GLY A 126 -13.72 4.56 6.15
CA GLY A 126 -12.44 4.90 6.76
C GLY A 126 -12.32 6.37 7.14
N ALA A 127 -11.24 6.70 7.86
CA ALA A 127 -10.83 8.09 8.05
C ALA A 127 -10.35 8.68 6.71
N LYS A 128 -10.41 10.01 6.55
CA LYS A 128 -9.97 10.68 5.31
C LYS A 128 -8.54 10.34 4.91
N SER A 129 -7.65 10.17 5.89
CA SER A 129 -6.24 9.81 5.68
C SER A 129 -6.03 8.33 5.30
N ALA A 130 -7.07 7.49 5.32
CA ALA A 130 -7.01 6.09 4.92
C ALA A 130 -7.34 5.89 3.43
N TYR A 131 -7.35 6.96 2.64
CA TYR A 131 -7.58 6.94 1.21
C TYR A 131 -6.47 7.70 0.48
N PHE A 132 -6.11 7.23 -0.70
CA PHE A 132 -5.35 8.05 -1.64
C PHE A 132 -6.26 9.15 -2.22
N PRO A 133 -5.75 10.37 -2.43
CA PRO A 133 -6.51 11.47 -3.05
C PRO A 133 -7.05 11.13 -4.44
N LYS A 134 -8.01 11.91 -4.94
CA LYS A 134 -8.71 11.66 -6.22
C LYS A 134 -7.79 11.47 -7.43
N ASP A 135 -6.71 12.25 -7.50
CA ASP A 135 -5.78 12.26 -8.62
C ASP A 135 -4.53 11.41 -8.34
N GLN A 136 -4.62 10.52 -7.35
CA GLN A 136 -3.53 9.65 -6.89
C GLN A 136 -4.05 8.24 -6.62
N ASP A 137 -3.18 7.27 -6.86
CA ASP A 137 -3.34 5.91 -6.37
C ASP A 137 -2.06 5.49 -5.63
N CYS A 138 -2.03 4.26 -5.13
CA CYS A 138 -0.84 3.78 -4.44
C CYS A 138 0.43 3.86 -5.31
N LEU A 139 0.37 3.45 -6.58
CA LEU A 139 1.56 3.40 -7.44
C LEU A 139 2.08 4.80 -7.77
N THR A 140 1.18 5.74 -8.06
CA THR A 140 1.48 7.15 -8.32
C THR A 140 2.02 7.83 -7.06
N THR A 141 1.48 7.50 -5.89
CA THR A 141 2.02 7.97 -4.60
C THR A 141 3.41 7.42 -4.37
N LYS A 142 3.64 6.13 -4.65
CA LYS A 142 4.92 5.45 -4.45
C LYS A 142 6.00 5.90 -5.43
N SER A 143 5.65 6.27 -6.66
CA SER A 143 6.62 6.76 -7.65
C SER A 143 7.14 8.18 -7.37
N ASN A 144 6.52 8.89 -6.42
CA ASN A 144 6.89 10.24 -6.01
C ASN A 144 7.35 10.26 -4.55
N SER A 145 8.62 10.60 -4.30
CA SER A 145 9.20 10.60 -2.96
C SER A 145 8.48 11.52 -1.97
N ASP A 146 8.00 12.67 -2.44
CA ASP A 146 7.34 13.66 -1.57
C ASP A 146 5.95 13.17 -1.15
N LEU A 147 5.21 12.56 -2.07
CA LEU A 147 3.91 11.94 -1.78
C LEU A 147 4.05 10.72 -0.87
N GLN A 148 5.04 9.86 -1.14
CA GLN A 148 5.33 8.70 -0.31
C GLN A 148 5.74 9.13 1.11
N ASN A 149 6.65 10.09 1.25
CA ASN A 149 7.10 10.59 2.55
C ASN A 149 5.95 11.25 3.31
N SER A 150 5.13 12.07 2.64
CA SER A 150 3.95 12.68 3.26
C SER A 150 2.97 11.62 3.80
N THR A 151 2.74 10.55 3.03
CA THR A 151 1.89 9.42 3.44
C THR A 151 2.42 8.73 4.71
N LEU A 152 3.73 8.48 4.74
CA LEU A 152 4.40 7.83 5.87
C LEU A 152 4.47 8.75 7.11
N GLU A 153 4.67 10.05 6.93
CA GLU A 153 4.62 11.04 8.01
C GLU A 153 3.23 11.13 8.64
N ILE A 154 2.16 11.06 7.83
CA ILE A 154 0.79 11.03 8.34
C ILE A 154 0.58 9.81 9.24
N LEU A 155 1.04 8.63 8.83
CA LEU A 155 0.98 7.42 9.66
C LEU A 155 1.75 7.61 10.98
N THR A 156 2.98 8.14 10.93
CA THR A 156 3.78 8.40 12.13
C THR A 156 3.08 9.38 13.09
N ARG A 157 2.44 10.44 12.56
CA ARG A 157 1.67 11.38 13.39
C ARG A 157 0.42 10.74 14.00
N GLU A 158 -0.26 9.87 13.25
CA GLU A 158 -1.41 9.13 13.77
C GLU A 158 -1.01 8.19 14.92
N LEU A 159 0.11 7.48 14.80
CA LEU A 159 0.67 6.66 15.89
C LEU A 159 0.96 7.51 17.14
N GLN A 160 1.65 8.64 16.96
CA GLN A 160 1.93 9.58 18.06
C GLN A 160 0.66 10.10 18.72
N SER A 161 -0.38 10.40 17.93
CA SER A 161 -1.67 10.87 18.45
C SER A 161 -2.41 9.82 19.29
N GLN A 162 -2.12 8.53 19.07
CA GLN A 162 -2.62 7.43 19.90
C GLN A 162 -1.69 7.09 21.07
N GLY A 163 -0.69 7.91 21.34
CA GLY A 163 0.25 7.72 22.45
C GLY A 163 1.34 6.68 22.18
N ILE A 164 1.49 6.22 20.93
CA ILE A 164 2.59 5.32 20.55
C ILE A 164 3.84 6.18 20.35
N GLN A 165 4.79 6.05 21.28
CA GLN A 165 6.03 6.82 21.34
C GLN A 165 7.22 5.96 20.92
N GLY A 166 8.27 6.61 20.43
CA GLY A 166 9.53 6.00 20.01
C GLY A 166 9.95 6.44 18.61
N ASP A 167 11.20 6.14 18.26
CA ASP A 167 11.74 6.50 16.95
C ASP A 167 11.20 5.56 15.87
N PRO A 168 10.56 6.11 14.81
CA PRO A 168 10.03 5.30 13.73
C PRO A 168 11.15 4.78 12.83
N GLN A 169 11.09 3.49 12.51
CA GLN A 169 12.07 2.77 11.70
C GLN A 169 11.36 1.96 10.60
N TYR A 170 12.11 1.53 9.59
CA TYR A 170 11.62 0.63 8.53
C TYR A 170 10.31 1.09 7.86
N HIS A 171 10.28 2.33 7.39
CA HIS A 171 9.15 2.83 6.63
C HIS A 171 9.07 2.17 5.25
N CYS A 172 7.88 1.77 4.84
CA CYS A 172 7.63 1.29 3.48
C CYS A 172 6.19 1.55 3.06
N LEU A 173 5.98 1.68 1.75
CA LEU A 173 4.68 1.71 1.12
C LEU A 173 4.66 0.62 0.05
N VAL A 174 3.70 -0.29 0.09
CA VAL A 174 3.51 -1.34 -0.91
C VAL A 174 2.11 -1.27 -1.50
N CYS A 175 1.98 -1.58 -2.79
CA CYS A 175 0.75 -1.40 -3.56
C CYS A 175 0.18 -2.72 -4.05
N GLY A 176 -1.14 -2.85 -3.98
CA GLY A 176 -1.91 -4.06 -4.29
C GLY A 176 -2.70 -3.98 -5.59
#